data_AF-A0A2G3AK50-F1
#
_entry.id   AF-A0A2G3AK50-F1
#
_cell.length_a   1.000
_cell.length_b   1.000
_cell.length_c   1.000
_cell.angle_alpha   90.00
_cell.angle_beta   90.00
_cell.angle_gamma   90.00
#
_symmetry.space_group_name_H-M   'P 1'
#
loop_
_entity.id
_entity.type
_entity.pdbx_description
1 polymer ?
#
loop_
_entity_poly.entity_id
_entity_poly.type
_entity_poly.pdbx_seq_one_letter_code
_entity_poly.pdbx_strand_id
1 'polypeptide(L)'
;MIHGLHIKDGKATYVSRFVRTSRLKQEEFFGGAKFMKIGDLKGLFGLFSVYIYKLREKLKVLDTSYGHGTANTAMIYHHGKLLALHEGDKPYVVKVLEDGDLQTLGMLDYDKRLQHSFTAHPKVDPVTGEMFTFGYSQTPPYATYRVIFKDGVMQDPVPITIPASVMMHDFAITENYAIMMDLPLYFRPKEMVKNKQLAYSFDPTKKARFGVLPRYAKNESLIKWFELPNCFIFHNANAWEEGDDVVLITCRLQNPDLDAINGTEKEQQRDGFTNELYEMRFNMKNGLASQKKLSESAVDFPRVNENYTGRKQRYVYGTILNNIAKITGVVKFDLHAEPETGKTTLEVGGNVPGIFDLGPGRFGSEAIFVPRQPGTECEEDDGYLILFVHDENTRKSSVNVIDAKTMSAEPVAVVELPKRVPYGFHAFFVTEEQIQEQAKM
;
A
#
# COMPACT_ATOMS: atom_id res chain seq x y z
N MET A 1 12.76 6.37 -4.34
CA MET A 1 14.13 5.93 -3.95
C MET A 1 13.95 4.73 -3.05
N ILE A 2 14.75 3.69 -3.24
CA ILE A 2 14.72 2.48 -2.42
C ILE A 2 15.84 2.58 -1.39
N HIS A 3 15.52 2.29 -0.14
CA HIS A 3 16.47 2.07 0.94
C HIS A 3 16.45 0.57 1.28
N GLY A 4 17.61 -0.08 1.20
CA GLY A 4 17.75 -1.52 1.46
C GLY A 4 18.70 -1.78 2.61
N LEU A 5 18.38 -2.79 3.42
CA LEU A 5 19.28 -3.37 4.41
C LEU A 5 19.39 -4.87 4.12
N HIS A 6 20.52 -5.29 3.57
CA HIS A 6 20.81 -6.71 3.35
C HIS A 6 21.42 -7.29 4.63
N ILE A 7 20.79 -8.31 5.21
CA ILE A 7 21.24 -9.00 6.42
C ILE A 7 21.65 -10.43 6.05
N LYS A 8 22.91 -10.78 6.29
CA LYS A 8 23.47 -12.11 6.00
C LYS A 8 24.58 -12.46 6.99
N ASP A 9 24.53 -13.66 7.55
CA ASP A 9 25.52 -14.18 8.51
C ASP A 9 25.83 -13.21 9.67
N GLY A 10 24.79 -12.56 10.20
CA GLY A 10 24.88 -11.59 11.29
C GLY A 10 25.50 -10.23 10.91
N LYS A 11 25.75 -9.99 9.62
CA LYS A 11 26.24 -8.71 9.09
C LYS A 11 25.14 -7.99 8.33
N ALA A 12 25.18 -6.66 8.36
CA ALA A 12 24.21 -5.81 7.69
C ALA A 12 24.92 -4.86 6.70
N THR A 13 24.38 -4.76 5.48
CA THR A 13 24.86 -3.86 4.42
C THR A 13 23.73 -2.94 3.99
N TYR A 14 23.95 -1.63 4.07
CA TYR A 14 22.96 -0.62 3.71
C TYR A 14 23.19 -0.07 2.31
N VAL A 15 22.10 0.10 1.55
CA VAL A 15 22.10 0.68 0.21
C VAL A 15 20.97 1.71 0.08
N SER A 16 21.19 2.73 -0.74
CA SER A 16 20.12 3.57 -1.26
C SER A 16 20.31 3.88 -2.74
N ARG A 17 19.28 3.65 -3.55
CA ARG A 17 19.30 3.86 -5.00
C ARG A 17 17.99 4.47 -5.49
N PHE A 18 18.06 5.37 -6.46
CA PHE A 18 16.87 5.77 -7.21
C PHE A 18 16.45 4.63 -8.13
N VAL A 19 15.14 4.37 -8.21
CA VAL A 19 14.60 3.63 -9.35
C VAL A 19 14.80 4.49 -10.59
N ARG A 20 15.52 3.99 -11.59
CA ARG A 20 15.88 4.74 -12.81
C ARG A 20 14.69 4.81 -13.77
N THR A 21 13.61 5.47 -13.34
CA THR A 21 12.39 5.63 -14.14
C THR A 21 12.61 6.47 -15.40
N SER A 22 11.77 6.31 -16.41
CA SER A 22 11.74 7.17 -17.61
C SER A 22 11.66 8.64 -17.23
N ARG A 23 10.76 8.97 -16.28
CA ARG A 23 10.63 10.29 -15.69
C ARG A 23 11.97 10.82 -15.17
N LEU A 24 12.64 10.07 -14.29
CA LEU A 24 13.89 10.53 -13.67
C LEU A 24 14.98 10.75 -14.73
N LYS A 25 15.13 9.82 -15.67
CA LYS A 25 16.12 9.94 -16.76
C LYS A 25 15.90 11.21 -17.59
N GLN A 26 14.65 11.54 -17.88
CA GLN A 26 14.30 12.77 -18.62
C GLN A 26 14.53 14.02 -17.76
N GLU A 27 14.15 14.02 -16.49
CA GLU A 27 14.39 15.16 -15.59
C GLU A 27 15.89 15.42 -15.35
N GLU A 28 16.71 14.37 -15.29
CA GLU A 28 18.17 14.49 -15.28
C GLU A 28 18.72 15.09 -16.59
N PHE A 29 18.23 14.64 -17.75
CA PHE A 29 18.61 15.21 -19.05
C PHE A 29 18.32 16.71 -19.12
N PHE A 30 17.18 17.16 -18.58
CA PHE A 30 16.80 18.57 -18.54
C PHE A 30 17.37 19.36 -17.35
N GLY A 31 18.11 18.72 -16.43
CA GLY A 31 18.66 19.35 -15.23
C GLY A 31 17.61 19.83 -14.22
N GLY A 32 16.39 19.26 -14.21
CA GLY A 32 15.34 19.65 -13.27
C GLY A 32 13.97 19.07 -13.57
N ALA A 33 13.03 19.28 -12.64
CA ALA A 33 11.68 18.72 -12.73
C ALA A 33 10.92 19.24 -13.96
N LYS A 34 10.29 18.32 -14.70
CA LYS A 34 9.48 18.63 -15.90
C LYS A 34 8.11 17.97 -15.92
N PHE A 35 7.95 16.88 -15.17
CA PHE A 35 6.70 16.14 -15.06
C PHE A 35 5.80 16.74 -13.99
N MET A 36 4.49 16.60 -14.18
CA MET A 36 3.49 17.06 -13.24
C MET A 36 3.54 16.27 -11.93
N LYS A 37 3.11 16.91 -10.84
CA LYS A 37 2.91 16.32 -9.52
C LYS A 37 1.44 16.40 -9.12
N ILE A 38 0.98 15.49 -8.27
CA ILE A 38 -0.39 15.54 -7.74
C ILE A 38 -0.66 16.88 -7.03
N GLY A 39 0.30 17.37 -6.25
CA GLY A 39 0.21 18.67 -5.58
C GLY A 39 0.10 19.88 -6.53
N ASP A 40 0.47 19.72 -7.81
CA ASP A 40 0.27 20.78 -8.80
C ASP A 40 -1.21 20.90 -9.21
N LEU A 41 -2.04 19.86 -9.01
CA LEU A 41 -3.44 19.79 -9.45
C LEU A 41 -4.40 20.57 -8.53
N LYS A 42 -4.11 21.85 -8.28
CA LYS A 42 -4.92 22.75 -7.45
C LYS A 42 -5.06 24.13 -8.10
N GLY A 43 -6.30 24.62 -8.18
CA GLY A 43 -6.62 25.97 -8.67
C GLY A 43 -6.25 26.23 -10.14
N LEU A 44 -6.16 27.52 -10.49
CA LEU A 44 -5.85 27.98 -11.85
C LEU A 44 -4.43 27.61 -12.31
N PHE A 45 -3.46 27.66 -11.38
CA PHE A 45 -2.08 27.27 -11.69
C PHE A 45 -1.97 25.77 -11.99
N GLY A 46 -2.77 24.93 -11.34
CA GLY A 46 -2.85 23.52 -11.68
C GLY A 46 -3.41 23.27 -13.07
N LEU A 47 -4.47 23.99 -13.46
CA LEU A 47 -4.98 23.92 -14.83
C LEU A 47 -3.92 24.36 -15.86
N PHE A 48 -3.19 25.44 -15.59
CA PHE A 48 -2.08 25.86 -16.44
C PHE A 48 -0.99 24.78 -16.54
N SER A 49 -0.61 24.17 -15.41
CA SER A 49 0.37 23.08 -15.37
C SER A 49 -0.07 21.87 -16.19
N VAL A 50 -1.37 21.54 -16.17
CA VAL A 50 -1.97 20.50 -17.03
C VAL A 50 -1.82 20.84 -18.51
N TYR A 51 -2.14 22.07 -18.92
CA TYR A 51 -1.99 22.47 -20.33
C TYR A 51 -0.53 22.48 -20.79
N ILE A 52 0.39 22.98 -19.96
CA ILE A 52 1.83 22.97 -20.27
C ILE A 52 2.35 21.54 -20.38
N TYR A 53 1.94 20.64 -19.49
CA TYR A 53 2.31 19.23 -19.56
C TYR A 53 1.83 18.57 -20.86
N LYS A 54 0.54 18.73 -21.20
CA LYS A 54 -0.02 18.22 -22.47
C LYS A 54 0.65 18.83 -23.70
N LEU A 55 1.01 20.11 -23.64
CA LEU A 55 1.74 20.75 -24.72
C LEU A 55 3.14 20.15 -24.89
N ARG A 56 3.88 19.93 -23.79
CA ARG A 56 5.20 19.29 -23.82
C ARG A 56 5.14 17.87 -24.38
N GLU A 57 4.13 17.09 -24.00
CA GLU A 57 3.88 15.76 -24.54
C GLU A 57 3.58 15.82 -26.05
N LYS A 58 2.64 16.67 -26.47
CA LYS A 58 2.27 16.83 -27.89
C LYS A 58 3.44 17.29 -28.76
N LEU A 59 4.29 18.17 -28.23
CA LEU A 59 5.50 18.65 -28.90
C LEU A 59 6.68 17.67 -28.78
N LYS A 60 6.50 16.50 -28.16
CA LYS A 60 7.54 15.49 -27.92
C LYS A 60 8.75 16.02 -27.15
N VAL A 61 8.55 17.05 -26.32
CA VAL A 61 9.54 17.54 -25.36
C VAL A 61 9.66 16.56 -24.19
N LEU A 62 8.53 15.96 -23.79
CA LEU A 62 8.48 14.86 -22.84
C LEU A 62 7.97 13.61 -23.55
N ASP A 63 8.64 12.50 -23.33
CA ASP A 63 8.23 11.19 -23.81
C ASP A 63 7.52 10.42 -22.70
N THR A 64 6.21 10.28 -22.82
CA THR A 64 5.34 9.54 -21.89
C THR A 64 5.10 8.09 -22.35
N SER A 65 5.60 7.70 -23.53
CA SER A 65 5.36 6.37 -24.10
C SER A 65 6.00 5.24 -23.29
N TYR A 66 7.06 5.55 -22.55
CA TYR A 66 7.77 4.63 -21.66
C TYR A 66 7.52 4.95 -20.17
N GLY A 67 6.30 5.38 -19.85
CA GLY A 67 5.89 5.69 -18.48
C GLY A 67 6.31 7.09 -18.01
N HIS A 68 5.64 7.56 -16.97
CA HIS A 68 5.77 8.90 -16.38
C HIS A 68 5.73 8.89 -14.84
N GLY A 69 5.64 7.71 -14.25
CA GLY A 69 5.54 7.47 -12.81
C GLY A 69 6.89 7.55 -12.08
N THR A 70 6.78 7.47 -10.76
CA THR A 70 7.89 7.64 -9.82
C THR A 70 8.39 6.33 -9.22
N ALA A 71 7.63 5.23 -9.36
CA ALA A 71 7.94 3.91 -8.78
C ALA A 71 8.35 4.01 -7.29
N ASN A 72 7.57 4.76 -6.52
CA ASN A 72 7.91 5.17 -5.15
C ASN A 72 6.95 4.64 -4.08
N THR A 73 5.83 4.00 -4.45
CA THR A 73 4.78 3.66 -3.49
C THR A 73 5.07 2.37 -2.74
N ALA A 74 5.35 1.28 -3.46
CA ALA A 74 5.52 -0.03 -2.85
C ALA A 74 6.44 -0.94 -3.66
N MET A 75 6.72 -2.12 -3.12
CA MET A 75 7.46 -3.17 -3.81
C MET A 75 6.76 -4.53 -3.65
N ILE A 76 6.91 -5.41 -4.63
CA ILE A 76 6.42 -6.80 -4.56
C ILE A 76 7.42 -7.72 -5.28
N TYR A 77 7.54 -8.97 -4.84
CA TYR A 77 8.28 -9.99 -5.56
C TYR A 77 7.33 -11.00 -6.23
N HIS A 78 7.52 -11.26 -7.52
CA HIS A 78 6.77 -12.29 -8.24
C HIS A 78 7.56 -12.80 -9.45
N HIS A 79 7.65 -14.13 -9.59
CA HIS A 79 8.29 -14.80 -10.73
C HIS A 79 9.70 -14.24 -11.07
N GLY A 80 10.63 -14.34 -10.10
CA GLY A 80 12.03 -13.90 -10.26
C GLY A 80 12.24 -12.38 -10.31
N LYS A 81 11.19 -11.58 -10.13
CA LYS A 81 11.23 -10.13 -10.32
C LYS A 81 10.77 -9.42 -9.07
N LEU A 82 11.66 -8.63 -8.49
CA LEU A 82 11.30 -7.58 -7.54
C LEU A 82 10.82 -6.35 -8.34
N LEU A 83 9.61 -5.91 -8.07
CA LEU A 83 8.95 -4.83 -8.79
C LEU A 83 8.83 -3.61 -7.87
N ALA A 84 9.24 -2.43 -8.35
CA ALA A 84 8.95 -1.15 -7.73
C ALA A 84 7.71 -0.53 -8.38
N LEU A 85 6.76 -0.09 -7.55
CA LEU A 85 5.39 0.18 -7.96
C LEU A 85 4.98 1.63 -7.71
N HIS A 86 4.08 2.13 -8.55
CA HIS A 86 3.38 3.40 -8.39
C HIS A 86 2.06 3.31 -9.15
N GLU A 87 0.94 3.58 -8.47
CA GLU A 87 -0.42 3.33 -8.95
C GLU A 87 -0.80 4.03 -10.27
N GLY A 88 -0.05 5.06 -10.67
CA GLY A 88 -0.25 5.77 -11.93
C GLY A 88 0.55 5.25 -13.13
N ASP A 89 1.36 4.20 -12.99
CA ASP A 89 2.25 3.71 -14.06
C ASP A 89 2.44 2.19 -14.04
N LYS A 90 3.25 1.66 -14.97
CA LYS A 90 3.69 0.27 -15.02
C LYS A 90 4.82 -0.01 -14.01
N PRO A 91 4.98 -1.27 -13.56
CA PRO A 91 6.02 -1.63 -12.60
C PRO A 91 7.43 -1.53 -13.20
N TYR A 92 8.42 -1.19 -12.37
CA TYR A 92 9.83 -1.24 -12.73
C TYR A 92 10.52 -2.45 -12.07
N VAL A 93 11.24 -3.25 -12.85
CA VAL A 93 12.01 -4.38 -12.33
C VAL A 93 13.30 -3.89 -11.68
N VAL A 94 13.55 -4.35 -10.47
CA VAL A 94 14.76 -4.11 -9.69
C VAL A 94 15.45 -5.46 -9.46
N LYS A 95 16.76 -5.49 -9.64
CA LYS A 95 17.61 -6.62 -9.31
C LYS A 95 18.41 -6.31 -8.05
N VAL A 96 18.40 -7.24 -7.11
CA VAL A 96 19.33 -7.23 -5.97
C VAL A 96 20.62 -7.92 -6.43
N LEU A 97 21.75 -7.21 -6.34
CA LEU A 97 23.06 -7.73 -6.70
C LEU A 97 23.66 -8.54 -5.54
N GLU A 98 24.67 -9.36 -5.83
CA GLU A 98 25.31 -10.25 -4.83
C GLU A 98 25.90 -9.48 -3.63
N ASP A 99 26.35 -8.24 -3.85
CA ASP A 99 26.87 -7.35 -2.81
C ASP A 99 25.77 -6.59 -2.05
N GLY A 100 24.50 -6.81 -2.38
CA GLY A 100 23.34 -6.12 -1.83
C GLY A 100 23.00 -4.79 -2.50
N ASP A 101 23.72 -4.36 -3.54
CA ASP A 101 23.34 -3.16 -4.31
C ASP A 101 22.08 -3.41 -5.15
N LEU A 102 21.43 -2.33 -5.61
CA LEU A 102 20.17 -2.38 -6.35
C LEU A 102 20.35 -1.81 -7.76
N GLN A 103 19.96 -2.59 -8.76
CA GLN A 103 19.98 -2.19 -10.17
C GLN A 103 18.56 -2.12 -10.72
N THR A 104 18.17 -0.98 -11.31
CA THR A 104 16.92 -0.90 -12.09
C THR A 104 17.15 -1.51 -13.47
N LEU A 105 16.42 -2.58 -13.80
CA LEU A 105 16.52 -3.23 -15.12
C LEU A 105 15.66 -2.52 -16.17
N GLY A 106 14.48 -2.03 -15.79
CA GLY A 106 13.58 -1.32 -16.70
C GLY A 106 12.12 -1.46 -16.33
N MET A 107 11.25 -0.91 -17.17
CA MET A 107 9.80 -1.01 -16.99
C MET A 107 9.30 -2.35 -17.56
N LEU A 108 8.38 -3.01 -16.87
CA LEU A 108 7.77 -4.27 -17.26
C LEU A 108 6.35 -4.05 -17.81
N ASP A 109 6.11 -4.49 -19.04
CA ASP A 109 4.80 -4.39 -19.71
C ASP A 109 4.18 -5.74 -20.11
N TYR A 110 4.75 -6.85 -19.62
CA TYR A 110 4.26 -8.22 -19.81
C TYR A 110 4.03 -8.56 -21.29
N ASP A 111 5.06 -8.44 -22.12
CA ASP A 111 4.98 -8.65 -23.57
C ASP A 111 3.88 -7.80 -24.22
N LYS A 112 3.81 -6.52 -23.82
CA LYS A 112 2.79 -5.55 -24.23
C LYS A 112 1.35 -5.91 -23.83
N ARG A 113 1.13 -6.87 -22.92
CA ARG A 113 -0.22 -7.22 -22.43
C ARG A 113 -0.72 -6.23 -21.38
N LEU A 114 0.19 -5.52 -20.71
CA LEU A 114 -0.13 -4.43 -19.77
C LEU A 114 -0.20 -3.07 -20.50
N GLN A 115 -1.43 -2.58 -20.67
CA GLN A 115 -1.72 -1.31 -21.37
C GLN A 115 -2.41 -0.26 -20.47
N HIS A 116 -2.62 -0.59 -19.19
CA HIS A 116 -3.18 0.30 -18.18
C HIS A 116 -2.19 0.44 -17.00
N SER A 117 -2.55 1.27 -16.03
CA SER A 117 -1.84 1.40 -14.76
C SER A 117 -1.75 0.06 -14.00
N PHE A 118 -0.80 -0.04 -13.08
CA PHE A 118 -0.62 -1.20 -12.23
C PHE A 118 -0.68 -0.76 -10.77
N THR A 119 -1.53 -1.39 -9.96
CA THR A 119 -1.69 -1.02 -8.55
C THR A 119 -0.36 -1.10 -7.81
N ALA A 120 -0.18 -0.24 -6.81
CA ALA A 120 0.92 -0.37 -5.87
C ALA A 120 0.74 -1.53 -4.88
N HIS A 121 -0.46 -2.12 -4.81
CA HIS A 121 -0.78 -3.18 -3.86
C HIS A 121 -1.27 -4.48 -4.51
N PRO A 122 -0.51 -5.09 -5.43
CA PRO A 122 -0.83 -6.42 -5.92
C PRO A 122 -0.72 -7.43 -4.76
N LYS A 123 -1.52 -8.50 -4.80
CA LYS A 123 -1.50 -9.55 -3.78
C LYS A 123 -1.02 -10.86 -4.42
N VAL A 124 0.00 -11.48 -3.84
CA VAL A 124 0.47 -12.81 -4.24
C VAL A 124 -0.22 -13.83 -3.33
N ASP A 125 -0.88 -14.84 -3.91
CA ASP A 125 -1.43 -15.94 -3.13
C ASP A 125 -0.29 -16.89 -2.74
N PRO A 126 0.00 -17.09 -1.44
CA PRO A 126 1.10 -17.93 -0.99
C PRO A 126 0.90 -19.42 -1.34
N VAL A 127 -0.33 -19.85 -1.66
CA VAL A 127 -0.65 -21.24 -2.02
C VAL A 127 -0.44 -21.48 -3.52
N THR A 128 -0.94 -20.60 -4.39
CA THR A 128 -0.85 -20.80 -5.85
C THR A 128 0.40 -20.19 -6.47
N GLY A 129 1.02 -19.22 -5.79
CA GLY A 129 2.12 -18.41 -6.30
C GLY A 129 1.70 -17.42 -7.38
N GLU A 130 0.40 -17.25 -7.62
CA GLU A 130 -0.15 -16.31 -8.60
C GLU A 130 -0.27 -14.91 -7.98
N MET A 131 -0.12 -13.88 -8.82
CA MET A 131 -0.30 -12.49 -8.42
C MET A 131 -1.59 -11.92 -9.00
N PHE A 132 -2.41 -11.36 -8.12
CA PHE A 132 -3.63 -10.65 -8.44
C PHE A 132 -3.37 -9.15 -8.39
N THR A 133 -3.87 -8.42 -9.38
CA THR A 133 -3.59 -6.99 -9.53
C THR A 133 -4.74 -6.28 -10.25
N PHE A 134 -4.73 -4.96 -10.23
CA PHE A 134 -5.63 -4.13 -11.00
C PHE A 134 -4.94 -2.83 -11.42
N GLY A 135 -5.60 -2.05 -12.27
CA GLY A 135 -5.27 -0.65 -12.52
C GLY A 135 -6.53 0.18 -12.56
N TYR A 136 -6.49 1.39 -12.01
CA TYR A 136 -7.57 2.37 -12.14
C TYR A 136 -7.17 3.54 -13.06
N SER A 137 -8.15 4.20 -13.64
CA SER A 137 -7.98 5.19 -14.70
C SER A 137 -8.89 6.40 -14.52
N GLN A 138 -8.48 7.51 -15.14
CA GLN A 138 -9.26 8.75 -15.24
C GLN A 138 -10.29 8.69 -16.37
N THR A 139 -10.19 7.70 -17.27
CA THR A 139 -11.11 7.48 -18.39
C THR A 139 -11.60 6.02 -18.42
N PRO A 140 -12.81 5.73 -18.93
CA PRO A 140 -13.29 4.36 -19.08
C PRO A 140 -12.35 3.47 -19.92
N PRO A 141 -12.16 2.18 -19.55
CA PRO A 141 -12.64 1.55 -18.31
C PRO A 141 -11.91 2.13 -17.08
N TYR A 142 -12.67 2.50 -16.04
CA TYR A 142 -12.11 3.18 -14.87
C TYR A 142 -11.36 2.24 -13.93
N ALA A 143 -11.63 0.94 -13.96
CA ALA A 143 -10.90 -0.09 -13.25
C ALA A 143 -10.75 -1.33 -14.14
N THR A 144 -9.59 -1.97 -14.10
CA THR A 144 -9.30 -3.20 -14.85
C THR A 144 -8.57 -4.18 -13.96
N TYR A 145 -9.18 -5.33 -13.69
CA TYR A 145 -8.61 -6.42 -12.90
C TYR A 145 -7.80 -7.38 -13.77
N ARG A 146 -6.77 -8.00 -13.17
CA ARG A 146 -5.81 -8.90 -13.82
C ARG A 146 -5.35 -10.00 -12.88
N VAL A 147 -5.07 -11.15 -13.47
CA VAL A 147 -4.35 -12.26 -12.82
C VAL A 147 -3.04 -12.46 -13.58
N ILE A 148 -1.96 -12.71 -12.87
CA ILE A 148 -0.66 -13.10 -13.42
C ILE A 148 -0.31 -14.44 -12.79
N PHE A 149 -0.11 -15.44 -13.62
CA PHE A 149 0.23 -16.78 -13.16
C PHE A 149 1.63 -16.84 -12.56
N LYS A 150 1.90 -17.88 -11.76
CA LYS A 150 3.19 -18.11 -11.08
C LYS A 150 4.42 -18.11 -12.02
N ASP A 151 4.20 -18.39 -13.30
CA ASP A 151 5.20 -18.38 -14.37
C ASP A 151 5.34 -17.01 -15.06
N GLY A 152 4.72 -15.96 -14.51
CA GLY A 152 4.80 -14.59 -15.01
C GLY A 152 3.83 -14.26 -16.14
N VAL A 153 2.99 -15.19 -16.60
CA VAL A 153 2.06 -14.95 -17.70
C VAL A 153 0.85 -14.12 -17.24
N MET A 154 0.71 -12.90 -17.77
CA MET A 154 -0.43 -12.02 -17.52
C MET A 154 -1.68 -12.46 -18.29
N GLN A 155 -2.77 -12.75 -17.58
CA GLN A 155 -4.06 -13.10 -18.17
C GLN A 155 -4.77 -11.90 -18.82
N ASP A 156 -5.83 -12.19 -19.58
CA ASP A 156 -6.66 -11.17 -20.24
C ASP A 156 -7.29 -10.18 -19.22
N PRO A 157 -7.55 -8.92 -19.63
CA PRO A 157 -8.12 -7.92 -18.73
C PRO A 157 -9.56 -8.26 -18.41
N VAL A 158 -9.95 -7.95 -17.17
CA VAL A 158 -11.36 -7.92 -16.75
C VAL A 158 -11.70 -6.48 -16.40
N PRO A 159 -12.26 -5.70 -17.34
CA PRO A 159 -12.78 -4.37 -17.03
C PRO A 159 -13.89 -4.46 -15.97
N ILE A 160 -13.82 -3.59 -14.96
CA ILE A 160 -14.82 -3.49 -13.90
C ILE A 160 -15.57 -2.16 -14.06
N THR A 161 -16.87 -2.25 -14.28
CA THR A 161 -17.73 -1.10 -14.50
C THR A 161 -18.07 -0.44 -13.17
N ILE A 162 -17.57 0.79 -13.01
CA ILE A 162 -17.91 1.71 -11.91
C ILE A 162 -18.41 3.04 -12.50
N PRO A 163 -19.25 3.80 -11.78
CA PRO A 163 -19.97 4.94 -12.35
C PRO A 163 -19.09 6.16 -12.64
N ALA A 164 -17.92 6.25 -12.02
CA ALA A 164 -16.99 7.36 -12.19
C ALA A 164 -15.55 6.94 -11.90
N SER A 165 -14.60 7.80 -12.27
CA SER A 165 -13.21 7.66 -11.85
C SER A 165 -13.07 7.99 -10.37
N VAL A 166 -12.60 7.01 -9.61
CA VAL A 166 -12.29 7.12 -8.18
C VAL A 166 -10.83 6.75 -7.96
N MET A 167 -10.24 7.25 -6.88
CA MET A 167 -8.98 6.73 -6.38
C MET A 167 -9.23 5.37 -5.72
N MET A 168 -8.53 4.35 -6.20
CA MET A 168 -8.57 2.99 -5.67
C MET A 168 -7.13 2.58 -5.37
N HIS A 169 -6.69 2.79 -4.12
CA HIS A 169 -5.30 2.60 -3.72
C HIS A 169 -4.94 1.12 -3.57
N ASP A 170 -5.82 0.36 -2.92
CA ASP A 170 -5.61 -1.03 -2.53
C ASP A 170 -6.85 -1.89 -2.86
N PHE A 171 -6.68 -3.21 -2.78
CA PHE A 171 -7.72 -4.22 -2.90
C PHE A 171 -7.36 -5.43 -2.04
N ALA A 172 -8.25 -6.41 -1.91
CA ALA A 172 -7.94 -7.64 -1.18
C ALA A 172 -8.28 -8.89 -1.99
N ILE A 173 -7.69 -10.02 -1.62
CA ILE A 173 -8.02 -11.33 -2.16
C ILE A 173 -8.40 -12.27 -1.03
N THR A 174 -9.18 -13.30 -1.36
CA THR A 174 -9.43 -14.49 -0.55
C THR A 174 -9.00 -15.74 -1.33
N GLU A 175 -9.31 -16.92 -0.79
CA GLU A 175 -9.13 -18.18 -1.52
C GLU A 175 -9.85 -18.18 -2.88
N ASN A 176 -11.04 -17.60 -2.98
CA ASN A 176 -11.86 -17.69 -4.19
C ASN A 176 -12.21 -16.33 -4.82
N TYR A 177 -12.03 -15.22 -4.10
CA TYR A 177 -12.52 -13.90 -4.52
C TYR A 177 -11.43 -12.83 -4.53
N ALA A 178 -11.66 -11.80 -5.32
CA ALA A 178 -11.02 -10.49 -5.22
C ALA A 178 -12.07 -9.47 -4.78
N ILE A 179 -11.67 -8.50 -3.95
CA ILE A 179 -12.54 -7.48 -3.39
C ILE A 179 -12.11 -6.12 -3.93
N MET A 180 -12.87 -5.59 -4.88
CA MET A 180 -12.67 -4.28 -5.50
C MET A 180 -13.36 -3.18 -4.67
N MET A 181 -12.73 -2.02 -4.52
CA MET A 181 -13.21 -0.96 -3.62
C MET A 181 -13.62 0.30 -4.39
N ASP A 182 -14.92 0.46 -4.64
CA ASP A 182 -15.48 1.69 -5.21
C ASP A 182 -15.87 2.64 -4.08
N LEU A 183 -14.87 3.41 -3.65
CA LEU A 183 -14.97 4.34 -2.53
C LEU A 183 -15.18 5.77 -3.03
N PRO A 184 -15.86 6.64 -2.26
CA PRO A 184 -16.33 7.93 -2.75
C PRO A 184 -15.25 9.03 -2.78
N LEU A 185 -14.03 8.70 -3.19
CA LEU A 185 -12.94 9.66 -3.44
C LEU A 185 -12.78 9.87 -4.96
N TYR A 186 -13.51 10.85 -5.50
CA TYR A 186 -13.70 11.03 -6.94
C TYR A 186 -12.63 11.90 -7.58
N PHE A 187 -12.24 11.57 -8.81
CA PHE A 187 -11.47 12.48 -9.67
C PHE A 187 -12.40 13.49 -10.36
N ARG A 188 -12.37 14.75 -9.90
CA ARG A 188 -13.22 15.86 -10.35
C ARG A 188 -12.40 17.07 -10.82
N PRO A 189 -11.71 16.99 -11.97
CA PRO A 189 -10.81 18.06 -12.44
C PRO A 189 -11.52 19.40 -12.70
N LYS A 190 -12.84 19.41 -12.92
CA LYS A 190 -13.62 20.65 -13.05
C LYS A 190 -13.73 21.41 -11.73
N GLU A 191 -13.74 20.71 -10.60
CA GLU A 191 -13.86 21.30 -9.28
C GLU A 191 -12.54 21.93 -8.81
N MET A 192 -11.41 21.48 -9.35
CA MET A 192 -10.07 22.04 -9.08
C MET A 192 -10.02 23.57 -9.24
N VAL A 193 -10.67 24.10 -10.29
CA VAL A 193 -10.71 25.55 -10.57
C VAL A 193 -11.84 26.23 -9.80
N LYS A 194 -13.04 25.63 -9.81
CA LYS A 194 -14.24 26.22 -9.21
C LYS A 194 -14.11 26.39 -7.70
N ASN A 195 -13.56 25.37 -7.03
CA ASN A 195 -13.50 25.29 -5.58
C ASN A 195 -12.07 25.50 -5.03
N LYS A 196 -11.07 25.68 -5.92
CA LYS A 196 -9.63 25.81 -5.56
C LYS A 196 -9.11 24.64 -4.70
N GLN A 197 -9.65 23.45 -4.88
CA GLN A 197 -9.30 22.22 -4.18
C GLN A 197 -8.47 21.28 -5.07
N LEU A 198 -7.94 20.19 -4.52
CA LEU A 198 -7.30 19.14 -5.30
C LEU A 198 -8.28 18.51 -6.29
N ALA A 199 -7.75 17.93 -7.37
CA ALA A 199 -8.58 17.23 -8.36
C ALA A 199 -9.25 15.95 -7.81
N TYR A 200 -8.82 15.44 -6.66
CA TYR A 200 -9.50 14.37 -5.94
C TYR A 200 -10.26 14.94 -4.75
N SER A 201 -11.54 14.64 -4.65
CA SER A 201 -12.42 15.14 -3.60
C SER A 201 -13.31 14.04 -3.06
N PHE A 202 -13.39 13.93 -1.74
CA PHE A 202 -14.25 12.97 -1.06
C PHE A 202 -15.71 13.43 -1.07
N ASP A 203 -16.64 12.51 -1.33
CA ASP A 203 -18.08 12.79 -1.29
C ASP A 203 -18.73 12.11 -0.07
N PRO A 204 -18.98 12.85 1.03
CA PRO A 204 -19.52 12.28 2.26
C PRO A 204 -20.98 11.81 2.11
N THR A 205 -21.66 12.17 1.01
CA THR A 205 -23.07 11.80 0.76
C THR A 205 -23.21 10.42 0.12
N LYS A 206 -22.11 9.83 -0.35
CA LYS A 206 -22.09 8.54 -1.05
C LYS A 206 -21.66 7.42 -0.11
N LYS A 207 -22.30 6.26 -0.25
CA LYS A 207 -21.90 5.03 0.42
C LYS A 207 -20.61 4.48 -0.19
N ALA A 208 -19.87 3.69 0.59
CA ALA A 208 -18.77 2.88 0.08
C ALA A 208 -19.33 1.60 -0.54
N ARG A 209 -18.78 1.17 -1.68
CA ARG A 209 -19.21 -0.04 -2.39
C ARG A 209 -18.05 -1.02 -2.55
N PHE A 210 -18.32 -2.29 -2.28
CA PHE A 210 -17.34 -3.37 -2.31
C PHE A 210 -17.79 -4.43 -3.31
N GLY A 211 -16.99 -4.63 -4.36
CA GLY A 211 -17.27 -5.58 -5.42
C GLY A 211 -16.53 -6.89 -5.18
N VAL A 212 -17.23 -7.93 -4.76
CA VAL A 212 -16.67 -9.27 -4.55
C VAL A 212 -16.80 -10.05 -5.86
N LEU A 213 -15.66 -10.31 -6.49
CA LEU A 213 -15.53 -10.94 -7.80
C LEU A 213 -14.82 -12.30 -7.66
N PRO A 214 -15.33 -13.40 -8.23
CA PRO A 214 -14.55 -14.64 -8.32
C PRO A 214 -13.19 -14.38 -8.98
N ARG A 215 -12.09 -14.75 -8.34
CA ARG A 215 -10.75 -14.29 -8.72
C ARG A 215 -10.27 -14.73 -10.11
N TYR A 216 -10.91 -15.72 -10.71
CA TYR A 216 -10.65 -16.18 -12.09
C TYR A 216 -11.78 -15.84 -13.08
N ALA A 217 -12.69 -14.94 -12.70
CA ALA A 217 -13.76 -14.50 -13.59
C ALA A 217 -13.18 -13.95 -14.90
N LYS A 218 -13.85 -14.27 -16.02
CA LYS A 218 -13.43 -13.80 -17.36
C LYS A 218 -14.07 -12.47 -17.76
N ASN A 219 -15.06 -12.02 -16.99
CA ASN A 219 -15.74 -10.75 -17.14
C ASN A 219 -16.39 -10.37 -15.79
N GLU A 220 -16.93 -9.16 -15.70
CA GLU A 220 -17.51 -8.64 -14.46
C GLU A 220 -18.89 -9.23 -14.09
N SER A 221 -19.53 -10.06 -14.91
CA SER A 221 -20.93 -10.49 -14.68
C SER A 221 -21.17 -11.24 -13.37
N LEU A 222 -20.11 -11.81 -12.78
CA LEU A 222 -20.16 -12.54 -11.51
C LEU A 222 -19.86 -11.67 -10.29
N ILE A 223 -19.61 -10.37 -10.47
CA ILE A 223 -19.35 -9.46 -9.36
C ILE A 223 -20.62 -9.26 -8.52
N LYS A 224 -20.47 -9.36 -7.20
CA LYS A 224 -21.51 -8.98 -6.24
C LYS A 224 -21.10 -7.70 -5.54
N TRP A 225 -21.90 -6.66 -5.67
CA TRP A 225 -21.67 -5.37 -5.02
C TRP A 225 -22.40 -5.29 -3.68
N PHE A 226 -21.66 -4.92 -2.65
CA PHE A 226 -22.17 -4.67 -1.30
C PHE A 226 -22.01 -3.19 -0.96
N GLU A 227 -22.92 -2.66 -0.15
CA GLU A 227 -22.85 -1.28 0.31
C GLU A 227 -22.66 -1.21 1.83
N LEU A 228 -21.75 -0.35 2.27
CA LEU A 228 -21.55 0.01 3.67
C LEU A 228 -21.67 1.54 3.84
N PRO A 229 -21.82 2.04 5.09
CA PRO A 229 -21.76 3.48 5.34
C PRO A 229 -20.50 4.12 4.75
N ASN A 230 -20.59 5.42 4.48
CA ASN A 230 -19.50 6.20 3.90
C ASN A 230 -18.16 5.98 4.65
N CYS A 231 -17.11 5.71 3.87
CA CYS A 231 -15.74 5.59 4.35
C CYS A 231 -14.74 5.70 3.19
N PHE A 232 -13.47 5.86 3.54
CA PHE A 232 -12.36 5.63 2.63
C PHE A 232 -11.37 4.64 3.25
N ILE A 233 -10.65 3.91 2.41
CA ILE A 233 -9.66 2.92 2.82
C ILE A 233 -8.44 3.17 1.95
N PHE A 234 -7.31 3.44 2.58
CA PHE A 234 -6.01 3.34 1.91
C PHE A 234 -5.54 1.89 1.91
N HIS A 235 -5.51 1.24 3.09
CA HIS A 235 -4.86 -0.06 3.23
C HIS A 235 -5.73 -1.12 3.88
N ASN A 236 -5.61 -2.33 3.35
CA ASN A 236 -6.22 -3.54 3.88
C ASN A 236 -5.18 -4.41 4.56
N ALA A 237 -5.55 -4.99 5.71
CA ALA A 237 -4.70 -5.96 6.39
C ALA A 237 -4.73 -7.31 5.67
N ASN A 238 -5.93 -7.89 5.52
CA ASN A 238 -6.15 -9.17 4.85
C ASN A 238 -7.65 -9.40 4.61
N ALA A 239 -7.99 -10.44 3.83
CA ALA A 239 -9.36 -10.92 3.69
C ALA A 239 -9.40 -12.46 3.63
N TRP A 240 -10.53 -13.06 3.99
CA TRP A 240 -10.75 -14.51 3.91
C TRP A 240 -12.24 -14.85 3.80
N GLU A 241 -12.54 -16.14 3.67
CA GLU A 241 -13.90 -16.68 3.61
C GLU A 241 -14.24 -17.44 4.91
N GLU A 242 -15.42 -17.19 5.46
CA GLU A 242 -15.95 -17.85 6.65
C GLU A 242 -17.42 -18.22 6.43
N GLY A 243 -17.67 -19.47 6.05
CA GLY A 243 -19.01 -19.91 5.66
C GLY A 243 -19.51 -19.18 4.42
N ASP A 244 -20.66 -18.50 4.53
CA ASP A 244 -21.22 -17.69 3.45
C ASP A 244 -20.66 -16.26 3.41
N ASP A 245 -19.81 -15.87 4.37
CA ASP A 245 -19.26 -14.52 4.48
C ASP A 245 -17.86 -14.40 3.87
N VAL A 246 -17.64 -13.34 3.12
CA VAL A 246 -16.30 -12.81 2.85
C VAL A 246 -15.97 -11.77 3.91
N VAL A 247 -14.87 -11.97 4.64
CA VAL A 247 -14.40 -11.10 5.71
C VAL A 247 -13.22 -10.26 5.22
N LEU A 248 -13.25 -8.96 5.49
CA LEU A 248 -12.19 -8.01 5.16
C LEU A 248 -11.76 -7.27 6.42
N ILE A 249 -10.45 -7.25 6.69
CA ILE A 249 -9.85 -6.46 7.76
C ILE A 249 -9.13 -5.26 7.14
N THR A 250 -9.48 -4.06 7.57
CA THR A 250 -9.07 -2.82 6.90
C THR A 250 -8.88 -1.65 7.85
N CYS A 251 -8.00 -0.71 7.50
CA CYS A 251 -7.91 0.60 8.13
C CYS A 251 -8.88 1.56 7.45
N ARG A 252 -9.88 2.02 8.21
CA ARG A 252 -10.98 2.85 7.71
C ARG A 252 -10.75 4.30 8.12
N LEU A 253 -10.79 5.18 7.12
CA LEU A 253 -10.79 6.62 7.28
C LEU A 253 -12.21 7.17 7.19
N GLN A 254 -12.53 8.11 8.07
CA GLN A 254 -13.78 8.87 8.00
C GLN A 254 -13.53 10.24 7.34
N ASN A 255 -14.32 10.55 6.31
CA ASN A 255 -14.32 11.87 5.65
C ASN A 255 -12.92 12.45 5.35
N PRO A 256 -12.04 11.73 4.63
CA PRO A 256 -10.68 12.22 4.38
C PRO A 256 -10.68 13.54 3.59
N ASP A 257 -9.91 14.51 4.07
CA ASP A 257 -9.61 15.75 3.35
C ASP A 257 -8.17 15.71 2.84
N LEU A 258 -8.01 15.42 1.54
CA LEU A 258 -6.69 15.39 0.91
C LEU A 258 -6.03 16.78 0.82
N ASP A 259 -6.80 17.87 0.84
CA ASP A 259 -6.23 19.22 0.85
C ASP A 259 -5.56 19.52 2.20
N ALA A 260 -6.12 19.01 3.31
CA ALA A 260 -5.53 19.13 4.64
C ALA A 260 -4.19 18.37 4.76
N ILE A 261 -4.01 17.25 4.04
CA ILE A 261 -2.76 16.47 4.02
C ILE A 261 -1.57 17.30 3.55
N ASN A 262 -1.77 18.20 2.57
CA ASN A 262 -0.75 19.11 2.07
C ASN A 262 -0.68 20.46 2.81
N GLY A 263 -1.50 20.65 3.84
CA GLY A 263 -1.55 21.84 4.67
C GLY A 263 -0.49 21.84 5.77
N THR A 264 -0.49 22.90 6.58
CA THR A 264 0.29 23.03 7.81
C THR A 264 -0.12 21.96 8.85
N GLU A 265 0.74 21.67 9.83
CA GLU A 265 0.41 20.73 10.91
C GLU A 265 -0.90 21.08 11.64
N LYS A 266 -1.23 22.38 11.76
CA LYS A 266 -2.50 22.86 12.32
C LYS A 266 -3.71 22.57 11.42
N GLU A 267 -3.52 22.51 10.10
CA GLU A 267 -4.58 22.15 9.14
C GLU A 267 -4.77 20.64 9.09
N GLN A 268 -3.70 19.85 9.24
CA GLN A 268 -3.76 18.39 9.38
C GLN A 268 -4.44 17.93 10.68
N GLN A 269 -4.43 18.76 11.73
CA GLN A 269 -5.05 18.47 13.04
C GLN A 269 -6.46 19.06 13.18
N ARG A 270 -6.94 19.88 12.24
CA ARG A 270 -8.13 20.72 12.43
C ARG A 270 -9.46 19.99 12.37
N ASP A 271 -9.54 18.87 11.66
CA ASP A 271 -10.72 18.01 11.58
C ASP A 271 -10.28 16.55 11.71
N GLY A 272 -10.76 15.87 12.74
CA GLY A 272 -10.30 14.56 13.20
C GLY A 272 -10.09 13.52 12.09
N PHE A 273 -8.82 13.34 11.69
CA PHE A 273 -8.38 12.23 10.86
C PHE A 273 -8.52 10.94 11.69
N THR A 274 -9.72 10.35 11.66
CA THR A 274 -9.98 9.09 12.36
C THR A 274 -9.57 7.95 11.45
N ASN A 275 -8.60 7.16 11.90
CA ASN A 275 -8.14 5.97 11.20
C ASN A 275 -8.11 4.80 12.15
N GLU A 276 -9.02 3.86 11.91
CA GLU A 276 -9.43 2.82 12.84
C GLU A 276 -9.43 1.47 12.11
N LEU A 277 -9.04 0.41 12.80
CA LEU A 277 -9.14 -0.95 12.27
C LEU A 277 -10.60 -1.42 12.31
N TYR A 278 -11.09 -1.98 11.21
CA TYR A 278 -12.44 -2.54 11.09
C TYR A 278 -12.42 -3.96 10.53
N GLU A 279 -13.38 -4.76 10.98
CA GLU A 279 -13.83 -5.97 10.31
C GLU A 279 -15.08 -5.65 9.49
N MET A 280 -15.06 -5.98 8.20
CA MET A 280 -16.22 -5.88 7.31
C MET A 280 -16.59 -7.28 6.83
N ARG A 281 -17.90 -7.59 6.84
CA ARG A 281 -18.42 -8.88 6.38
C ARG A 281 -19.39 -8.69 5.22
N PHE A 282 -19.26 -9.52 4.20
CA PHE A 282 -20.09 -9.52 3.00
C PHE A 282 -20.70 -10.91 2.81
N ASN A 283 -21.99 -11.04 3.09
CA ASN A 283 -22.67 -12.33 3.01
C ASN A 283 -23.05 -12.65 1.56
N MET A 284 -22.37 -13.62 0.97
CA MET A 284 -22.50 -13.98 -0.44
C MET A 284 -23.84 -14.64 -0.78
N LYS A 285 -24.58 -15.13 0.22
CA LYS A 285 -25.86 -15.82 0.04
C LYS A 285 -27.06 -14.88 0.10
N ASN A 286 -27.13 -14.02 1.11
CA ASN A 286 -28.28 -13.12 1.34
C ASN A 286 -28.03 -11.68 0.88
N GLY A 287 -26.79 -11.31 0.54
CA GLY A 287 -26.44 -9.97 0.03
C GLY A 287 -26.31 -8.89 1.10
N LEU A 288 -26.34 -9.25 2.39
CA LEU A 288 -26.16 -8.30 3.49
C LEU A 288 -24.67 -8.01 3.73
N ALA A 289 -24.38 -6.80 4.19
CA ALA A 289 -23.04 -6.41 4.62
C ALA A 289 -23.08 -5.75 6.00
N SER A 290 -22.02 -5.95 6.78
CA SER A 290 -21.87 -5.36 8.11
C SER A 290 -20.42 -4.93 8.35
N GLN A 291 -20.22 -4.08 9.36
CA GLN A 291 -18.90 -3.65 9.80
C GLN A 291 -18.83 -3.53 11.33
N LYS A 292 -17.69 -3.88 11.91
CA LYS A 292 -17.39 -3.84 13.35
C LYS A 292 -16.07 -3.10 13.54
N LYS A 293 -16.07 -2.06 14.39
CA LYS A 293 -14.84 -1.36 14.82
C LYS A 293 -14.00 -2.29 15.70
N LEU A 294 -12.70 -2.38 15.42
CA LEU A 294 -11.74 -3.23 16.12
C LEU A 294 -10.70 -2.44 16.91
N SER A 295 -10.43 -1.17 16.58
CA SER A 295 -9.45 -0.37 17.31
C SER A 295 -9.92 1.06 17.47
N GLU A 296 -9.39 1.74 18.50
CA GLU A 296 -9.41 3.20 18.54
C GLU A 296 -8.56 3.81 17.42
N SER A 297 -8.75 5.11 17.19
CA SER A 297 -8.09 5.84 16.12
C SER A 297 -6.59 5.96 16.33
N ALA A 298 -5.87 6.22 15.23
CA ALA A 298 -4.42 6.36 15.07
C ALA A 298 -3.71 5.14 14.45
N VAL A 299 -4.43 4.29 13.71
CA VAL A 299 -3.84 3.09 13.08
C VAL A 299 -3.91 3.12 11.56
N ASP A 300 -2.78 2.92 10.89
CA ASP A 300 -2.71 2.62 9.45
C ASP A 300 -1.53 1.67 9.14
N PHE A 301 -1.26 1.42 7.86
CA PHE A 301 -0.23 0.51 7.35
C PHE A 301 -0.33 -0.87 8.02
N PRO A 302 -1.51 -1.52 7.94
CA PRO A 302 -1.69 -2.82 8.54
C PRO A 302 -0.84 -3.87 7.80
N ARG A 303 -0.15 -4.70 8.57
CA ARG A 303 0.64 -5.83 8.09
C ARG A 303 0.22 -7.10 8.82
N VAL A 304 0.35 -8.22 8.12
CA VAL A 304 0.06 -9.57 8.61
C VAL A 304 1.21 -10.49 8.23
N ASN A 305 1.21 -11.71 8.76
CA ASN A 305 2.05 -12.77 8.22
C ASN A 305 1.58 -13.11 6.79
N GLU A 306 2.38 -12.78 5.77
CA GLU A 306 2.01 -12.91 4.35
C GLU A 306 1.79 -14.37 3.90
N ASN A 307 2.25 -15.35 4.68
CA ASN A 307 1.90 -16.76 4.44
C ASN A 307 0.38 -17.03 4.61
N TYR A 308 -0.36 -16.08 5.20
CA TYR A 308 -1.81 -16.14 5.38
C TYR A 308 -2.57 -15.19 4.45
N THR A 309 -1.92 -14.56 3.45
CA THR A 309 -2.62 -13.67 2.51
C THR A 309 -3.78 -14.42 1.83
N GLY A 310 -4.98 -13.86 1.94
CA GLY A 310 -6.21 -14.47 1.43
C GLY A 310 -6.76 -15.63 2.27
N ARG A 311 -6.23 -15.88 3.47
CA ARG A 311 -6.67 -16.90 4.43
C ARG A 311 -6.90 -16.29 5.81
N LYS A 312 -7.67 -17.01 6.63
CA LYS A 312 -7.99 -16.56 8.00
C LYS A 312 -6.69 -16.43 8.80
N GLN A 313 -6.51 -15.27 9.41
CA GLN A 313 -5.41 -14.94 10.30
C GLN A 313 -5.97 -14.47 11.65
N ARG A 314 -5.13 -14.48 12.68
CA ARG A 314 -5.43 -13.96 14.02
C ARG A 314 -4.78 -12.61 14.31
N TYR A 315 -3.56 -12.36 13.86
CA TYR A 315 -2.77 -11.18 14.25
C TYR A 315 -2.64 -10.15 13.13
N VAL A 316 -2.86 -8.88 13.51
CA VAL A 316 -2.60 -7.72 12.66
C VAL A 316 -1.63 -6.79 13.37
N TYR A 317 -0.63 -6.30 12.64
CA TYR A 317 0.31 -5.30 13.11
C TYR A 317 0.01 -3.98 12.42
N GLY A 318 -0.32 -2.94 13.18
CA GLY A 318 -0.58 -1.60 12.66
C GLY A 318 0.47 -0.59 13.10
N THR A 319 0.66 0.46 12.33
CA THR A 319 1.48 1.61 12.74
C THR A 319 0.64 2.60 13.54
N ILE A 320 1.20 3.16 14.61
CA ILE A 320 0.57 4.22 15.40
C ILE A 320 0.99 5.58 14.82
N LEU A 321 0.00 6.41 14.48
CA LEU A 321 0.20 7.71 13.83
C LEU A 321 -0.10 8.87 14.79
N ASN A 322 0.87 9.76 15.02
CA ASN A 322 0.63 11.03 15.75
C ASN A 322 0.03 12.11 14.84
N ASN A 323 0.37 12.07 13.56
CA ASN A 323 -0.28 12.81 12.48
C ASN A 323 -0.21 11.97 11.20
N ILE A 324 -0.69 12.53 10.09
CA ILE A 324 -0.83 11.83 8.80
C ILE A 324 0.50 11.23 8.29
N ALA A 325 1.66 11.74 8.72
CA ALA A 325 2.97 11.35 8.19
C ALA A 325 3.97 10.80 9.23
N LYS A 326 3.68 10.90 10.54
CA LYS A 326 4.63 10.58 11.61
C LYS A 326 4.19 9.35 12.40
N ILE A 327 4.82 8.21 12.08
CA ILE A 327 4.66 6.94 12.79
C ILE A 327 5.43 7.00 14.11
N THR A 328 4.75 6.82 15.24
CA THR A 328 5.35 6.87 16.59
C THR A 328 5.49 5.50 17.25
N GLY A 329 4.90 4.46 16.69
CA GLY A 329 4.98 3.12 17.25
C GLY A 329 4.33 2.07 16.37
N VAL A 330 4.33 0.84 16.87
CA VAL A 330 3.68 -0.32 16.24
C VAL A 330 2.76 -0.97 17.27
N VAL A 331 1.54 -1.28 16.88
CA VAL A 331 0.54 -1.96 17.70
C VAL A 331 0.27 -3.35 17.13
N LYS A 332 0.13 -4.33 18.01
CA LYS A 332 -0.34 -5.67 17.65
C LYS A 332 -1.81 -5.81 18.07
N PHE A 333 -2.62 -6.38 17.19
CA PHE A 333 -4.01 -6.75 17.42
C PHE A 333 -4.18 -8.26 17.39
N ASP A 334 -4.98 -8.79 18.30
CA ASP A 334 -5.46 -10.18 18.32
C ASP A 334 -6.95 -10.21 17.95
N LEU A 335 -7.26 -10.66 16.74
CA LEU A 335 -8.63 -10.68 16.21
C LEU A 335 -9.54 -11.73 16.87
N HIS A 336 -8.98 -12.65 17.66
CA HIS A 336 -9.78 -13.60 18.44
C HIS A 336 -10.22 -13.03 19.80
N ALA A 337 -9.62 -11.93 20.23
CA ALA A 337 -10.01 -11.21 21.44
C ALA A 337 -11.00 -10.09 21.10
N GLU A 338 -11.90 -9.79 22.04
CA GLU A 338 -12.86 -8.70 21.87
C GLU A 338 -12.21 -7.34 22.19
N PRO A 339 -12.48 -6.28 21.41
CA PRO A 339 -12.04 -4.93 21.74
C PRO A 339 -12.62 -4.45 23.06
N GLU A 340 -11.80 -3.78 23.87
CA GLU A 340 -12.26 -3.19 25.13
C GLU A 340 -13.03 -1.90 24.86
N THR A 341 -14.26 -1.80 25.37
CA THR A 341 -15.13 -0.63 25.14
C THR A 341 -14.80 0.51 26.10
N GLY A 342 -14.92 1.76 25.63
CA GLY A 342 -14.79 2.95 26.46
C GLY A 342 -13.39 3.57 26.49
N LYS A 343 -12.43 3.00 25.76
CA LYS A 343 -11.13 3.64 25.50
C LYS A 343 -11.30 4.80 24.51
N THR A 344 -10.49 5.84 24.68
CA THR A 344 -10.40 6.97 23.75
C THR A 344 -9.03 7.05 23.06
N THR A 345 -8.10 6.18 23.48
CA THR A 345 -6.70 6.09 23.05
C THR A 345 -6.31 4.62 22.87
N LEU A 346 -5.33 4.36 22.02
CA LEU A 346 -4.76 3.02 21.84
C LEU A 346 -3.89 2.66 23.05
N GLU A 347 -4.32 1.63 23.78
CA GLU A 347 -3.64 1.13 24.98
C GLU A 347 -3.74 -0.39 25.06
N VAL A 348 -2.73 -1.03 25.65
CA VAL A 348 -2.72 -2.48 25.89
C VAL A 348 -3.96 -2.90 26.68
N GLY A 349 -4.59 -4.01 26.29
CA GLY A 349 -5.81 -4.55 26.87
C GLY A 349 -6.87 -4.90 25.83
N GLY A 350 -7.79 -5.80 26.18
CA GLY A 350 -8.76 -6.38 25.23
C GLY A 350 -8.04 -7.08 24.07
N ASN A 351 -8.31 -6.64 22.84
CA ASN A 351 -7.69 -7.16 21.62
C ASN A 351 -6.32 -6.55 21.28
N VAL A 352 -5.75 -5.70 22.16
CA VAL A 352 -4.42 -5.11 21.97
C VAL A 352 -3.42 -5.79 22.93
N PRO A 353 -2.76 -6.88 22.53
CA PRO A 353 -1.79 -7.58 23.38
C PRO A 353 -0.50 -6.80 23.63
N GLY A 354 -0.11 -5.86 22.76
CA GLY A 354 1.15 -5.14 22.92
C GLY A 354 1.32 -3.95 21.99
N ILE A 355 2.09 -2.97 22.47
CA ILE A 355 2.48 -1.76 21.73
C ILE A 355 3.98 -1.56 21.89
N PHE A 356 4.66 -1.35 20.78
CA PHE A 356 6.05 -0.92 20.72
C PHE A 356 6.10 0.60 20.46
N ASP A 357 6.47 1.38 21.47
CA ASP A 357 6.65 2.83 21.39
C ASP A 357 8.09 3.16 20.97
N LEU A 358 8.25 4.01 19.96
CA LEU A 358 9.57 4.46 19.51
C LEU A 358 10.23 5.46 20.46
N GLY A 359 9.43 6.09 21.33
CA GLY A 359 9.84 7.16 22.23
C GLY A 359 9.82 8.54 21.58
N PRO A 360 10.02 9.59 22.38
CA PRO A 360 9.83 10.97 21.95
C PRO A 360 10.84 11.41 20.88
N GLY A 361 10.34 12.05 19.82
CA GLY A 361 11.16 12.60 18.73
C GLY A 361 11.73 11.54 17.78
N ARG A 362 11.25 10.29 17.86
CA ARG A 362 11.62 9.18 16.98
C ARG A 362 10.42 8.76 16.16
N PHE A 363 10.65 8.56 14.86
CA PHE A 363 9.59 8.27 13.91
C PHE A 363 9.96 7.09 13.00
N GLY A 364 9.02 6.18 12.81
CA GLY A 364 9.22 4.92 12.10
C GLY A 364 8.84 4.96 10.62
N SER A 365 9.13 3.86 9.93
CA SER A 365 8.48 3.46 8.67
C SER A 365 7.35 2.46 8.93
N GLU A 366 6.67 2.02 7.87
CA GLU A 366 5.90 0.77 7.91
C GLU A 366 6.79 -0.37 8.42
N ALA A 367 6.25 -1.21 9.31
CA ALA A 367 6.94 -2.34 9.89
C ALA A 367 6.60 -3.63 9.14
N ILE A 368 7.60 -4.29 8.56
CA ILE A 368 7.40 -5.54 7.83
C ILE A 368 7.46 -6.73 8.80
N PHE A 369 6.49 -7.64 8.72
CA PHE A 369 6.55 -8.91 9.44
C PHE A 369 7.41 -9.91 8.67
N VAL A 370 8.35 -10.56 9.35
CA VAL A 370 9.21 -11.61 8.83
C VAL A 370 9.07 -12.83 9.74
N PRO A 371 8.52 -13.95 9.26
CA PRO A 371 8.35 -15.14 10.09
C PRO A 371 9.72 -15.74 10.45
N ARG A 372 9.82 -16.38 11.63
CA ARG A 372 11.04 -17.08 12.04
C ARG A 372 11.43 -18.17 11.06
N GLN A 373 10.44 -18.89 10.53
CA GLN A 373 10.58 -19.88 9.48
C GLN A 373 9.55 -19.61 8.39
N PRO A 374 9.88 -19.80 7.09
CA PRO A 374 8.91 -19.69 6.02
C PRO A 374 7.71 -20.64 6.21
N GLY A 375 6.55 -20.24 5.69
CA GLY A 375 5.32 -21.05 5.74
C GLY A 375 4.48 -20.83 7.01
N THR A 376 3.64 -21.83 7.32
CA THR A 376 2.62 -21.76 8.37
C THR A 376 2.77 -22.88 9.41
N GLU A 377 3.96 -23.46 9.54
CA GLU A 377 4.24 -24.55 10.50
C GLU A 377 4.46 -24.04 11.92
N CYS A 378 4.99 -22.82 12.06
CA CYS A 378 5.14 -22.13 13.34
C CYS A 378 3.85 -21.40 13.73
N GLU A 379 3.81 -20.90 14.97
CA GLU A 379 2.74 -19.99 15.37
C GLU A 379 2.73 -18.74 14.48
N GLU A 380 1.53 -18.22 14.19
CA GLU A 380 1.30 -17.17 13.20
C GLU A 380 2.14 -15.90 13.46
N ASP A 381 2.35 -15.54 14.72
CA ASP A 381 3.14 -14.40 15.19
C ASP A 381 4.58 -14.73 15.59
N ASP A 382 5.04 -15.97 15.38
CA ASP A 382 6.44 -16.35 15.63
C ASP A 382 7.36 -15.77 14.54
N GLY A 383 7.85 -14.58 14.81
CA GLY A 383 8.69 -13.84 13.90
C GLY A 383 9.10 -12.49 14.44
N TYR A 384 9.48 -11.62 13.53
CA TYR A 384 10.04 -10.32 13.82
C TYR A 384 9.30 -9.24 13.03
N LEU A 385 9.18 -8.06 13.63
CA LEU A 385 8.84 -6.86 12.88
C LEU A 385 10.12 -6.05 12.65
N ILE A 386 10.31 -5.61 11.42
CA ILE A 386 11.49 -4.84 11.01
C ILE A 386 11.03 -3.50 10.48
N LEU A 387 11.62 -2.41 10.97
CA LEU A 387 11.27 -1.05 10.54
C LEU A 387 12.47 -0.11 10.60
N PHE A 388 12.49 0.88 9.70
CA PHE A 388 13.40 2.01 9.81
C PHE A 388 12.90 2.96 10.89
N VAL A 389 13.84 3.57 11.61
CA VAL A 389 13.57 4.59 12.62
C VAL A 389 14.45 5.80 12.33
N HIS A 390 13.86 6.99 12.36
CA HIS A 390 14.56 8.27 12.30
C HIS A 390 14.42 8.99 13.63
N ASP A 391 15.54 9.28 14.27
CA ASP A 391 15.59 10.10 15.47
C ASP A 391 15.81 11.57 15.06
N GLU A 392 14.78 12.40 15.16
CA GLU A 392 14.85 13.83 14.78
C GLU A 392 15.76 14.63 15.73
N ASN A 393 15.94 14.18 16.98
CA ASN A 393 16.81 14.84 17.96
C ASN A 393 18.29 14.72 17.58
N THR A 394 18.71 13.53 17.14
CA THR A 394 20.10 13.24 16.76
C THR A 394 20.35 13.30 15.25
N ARG A 395 19.27 13.35 14.45
CA ARG A 395 19.25 13.27 12.98
C ARG A 395 19.83 11.96 12.42
N LYS A 396 19.89 10.91 13.23
CA LYS A 396 20.35 9.58 12.84
C LYS A 396 19.18 8.70 12.41
N SER A 397 19.51 7.59 11.76
CA SER A 397 18.55 6.55 11.42
C SER A 397 19.08 5.19 11.80
N SER A 398 18.19 4.29 12.19
CA SER A 398 18.48 2.90 12.50
C SER A 398 17.45 1.98 11.82
N VAL A 399 17.73 0.69 11.79
CA VAL A 399 16.72 -0.35 11.59
C VAL A 399 16.54 -1.07 12.91
N ASN A 400 15.30 -1.12 13.38
CA ASN A 400 14.94 -1.83 14.60
C ASN A 400 14.32 -3.18 14.22
N VAL A 401 14.71 -4.22 14.95
CA VAL A 401 14.13 -5.56 14.86
C VAL A 401 13.47 -5.85 16.20
N ILE A 402 12.15 -6.02 16.21
CA ILE A 402 11.37 -6.28 17.41
C ILE A 402 10.74 -7.67 17.32
N ASP A 403 10.57 -8.33 18.46
CA ASP A 403 9.90 -9.62 18.55
C ASP A 403 8.39 -9.41 18.35
N ALA A 404 7.84 -9.99 17.29
CA ALA A 404 6.45 -9.78 16.88
C ALA A 404 5.45 -10.48 17.81
N LYS A 405 5.91 -11.46 18.60
CA LYS A 405 5.08 -12.20 19.55
C LYS A 405 4.95 -11.44 20.85
N THR A 406 6.09 -11.05 21.44
CA THR A 406 6.15 -10.44 22.77
C THR A 406 5.92 -8.93 22.74
N MET A 407 6.15 -8.26 21.60
CA MET A 407 6.11 -6.79 21.48
C MET A 407 6.95 -6.10 22.56
N SER A 408 8.07 -6.72 22.96
CA SER A 408 9.00 -6.20 23.97
C SER A 408 9.42 -4.76 23.68
N ALA A 409 9.45 -3.92 24.72
CA ALA A 409 9.97 -2.56 24.64
C ALA A 409 11.47 -2.51 24.30
N GLU A 410 12.21 -3.57 24.59
CA GLU A 410 13.61 -3.73 24.18
C GLU A 410 13.68 -4.45 22.81
N PRO A 411 14.20 -3.80 21.76
CA PRO A 411 14.40 -4.44 20.47
C PRO A 411 15.38 -5.61 20.56
N VAL A 412 15.14 -6.64 19.75
CA VAL A 412 16.04 -7.80 19.59
C VAL A 412 17.37 -7.36 18.99
N ALA A 413 17.32 -6.42 18.04
CA ALA A 413 18.50 -5.82 17.44
C ALA A 413 18.21 -4.39 16.97
N VAL A 414 19.26 -3.56 16.98
CA VAL A 414 19.26 -2.21 16.40
C VAL A 414 20.48 -2.10 15.49
N VAL A 415 20.25 -1.79 14.21
CA VAL A 415 21.30 -1.57 13.22
C VAL A 415 21.40 -0.08 12.91
N GLU A 416 22.45 0.57 13.41
CA GLU A 416 22.73 1.98 13.13
C GLU A 416 23.09 2.19 11.65
N LEU A 417 22.48 3.19 11.00
CA LEU A 417 22.72 3.47 9.59
C LEU A 417 23.72 4.61 9.38
N PRO A 418 24.55 4.55 8.32
CA PRO A 418 25.58 5.57 8.07
C PRO A 418 25.00 6.91 7.57
N LYS A 419 23.71 6.93 7.18
CA LYS A 419 23.02 8.09 6.62
C LYS A 419 21.58 8.13 7.12
N ARG A 420 21.00 9.33 7.09
CA ARG A 420 19.57 9.55 7.34
C ARG A 420 18.73 8.86 6.25
N VAL A 421 17.75 8.07 6.69
CA VAL A 421 16.67 7.54 5.86
C VAL A 421 15.46 8.47 6.02
N PRO A 422 14.94 9.08 4.94
CA PRO A 422 13.73 9.90 5.00
C PRO A 422 12.48 9.05 5.22
N TYR A 423 11.37 9.69 5.59
CA TYR A 423 10.07 9.02 5.64
C TYR A 423 9.70 8.40 4.29
N GLY A 424 9.16 7.19 4.35
CA GLY A 424 8.82 6.37 3.19
C GLY A 424 7.35 5.93 3.20
N PHE A 425 7.04 5.01 2.31
CA PHE A 425 5.71 4.40 2.17
C PHE A 425 5.80 2.93 2.60
N HIS A 426 5.60 1.99 1.68
CA HIS A 426 5.59 0.56 1.99
C HIS A 426 6.98 -0.07 1.98
N ALA A 427 7.17 -1.02 2.90
CA ALA A 427 8.33 -1.88 3.00
C ALA A 427 8.03 -3.29 2.45
N PHE A 428 9.07 -3.96 1.99
CA PHE A 428 9.00 -5.34 1.51
C PHE A 428 10.27 -6.08 1.94
N PHE A 429 10.12 -7.35 2.34
CA PHE A 429 11.25 -8.21 2.68
C PHE A 429 11.50 -9.20 1.55
N VAL A 430 12.72 -9.22 1.02
CA VAL A 430 13.13 -10.18 -0.01
C VAL A 430 13.95 -11.27 0.65
N THR A 431 13.56 -12.53 0.48
CA THR A 431 14.31 -13.66 1.04
C THR A 431 15.57 -13.96 0.24
N GLU A 432 16.54 -14.63 0.85
CA GLU A 432 17.73 -15.12 0.14
C GLU A 432 17.35 -16.06 -1.02
N GLU A 433 16.32 -16.89 -0.86
CA GLU A 433 15.81 -17.77 -1.93
C GLU A 433 15.30 -16.95 -3.12
N GLN A 434 14.52 -15.89 -2.88
CA GLN A 434 14.04 -14.98 -3.92
C GLN A 434 15.19 -14.25 -4.62
N ILE A 435 16.23 -13.84 -3.88
CA ILE A 435 17.44 -13.24 -4.48
C ILE A 435 18.14 -14.26 -5.40
N GLN A 436 18.28 -15.51 -4.95
CA GLN A 436 18.90 -16.59 -5.74
C GLN A 436 18.07 -16.94 -6.99
N GLU A 437 16.75 -16.88 -6.92
CA GLU A 437 15.87 -17.01 -8.08
C GLU A 437 16.10 -15.90 -9.12
N GLN A 438 16.30 -14.64 -8.69
CA GLN A 438 16.65 -13.55 -9.63
C GLN A 438 17.96 -13.81 -10.38
N ALA A 439 18.88 -14.59 -9.82
CA ALA A 439 20.15 -14.91 -10.45
C ALA A 439 20.02 -16.00 -11.52
N LYS A 440 18.95 -16.81 -11.48
CA LYS A 440 18.68 -17.90 -12.43
C LYS A 440 17.94 -17.43 -13.69
N MET A 441 17.30 -16.25 -13.64
CA MET A 441 16.57 -15.62 -14.75
C MET A 441 17.42 -14.54 -15.41
#